data_AF-A0A963CY15-F1
#
_entry.id   AF-A0A963CY15-F1
#
_cell.length_a   1.000
_cell.length_b   1.000
_cell.length_c   1.000
_cell.angle_alpha   90.00
_cell.angle_beta   90.00
_cell.angle_gamma   90.00
#
_symmetry.space_group_name_H-M   'P 1'
#
loop_
_entity.id
_entity.type
_entity.pdbx_description
1 polymer ?
#
loop_
_entity_poly.entity_id
_entity_poly.type
_entity_poly.pdbx_seq_one_letter_code
_entity_poly.pdbx_strand_id
1 'polypeptide(L)'
;MALALVATAVWAGTTYTDFLSALGQRESSLRPDAENRFTHYVGLYQMGEAAMQDIGLYSGDATSRNDFTGSFSGRYGVSSLADFKSNPDAQTQAITDYHNRVWNSYLTRGGVGGAADYIGTEVGGITVTQSGLIAAAHLVGAGAVNAWLASGGADTPADAMGTKMTEYLARFAGYTLSPVAPSFAAVAAATPTGGAAVVAGAGTYAYTAAPLTPGASAPPPAAAASVLPSAPAYGATSIGAGFKAATGYEPFEVRALMVNIAGALLVTWLAYVALSSFGSFAAGFTSVIDIGTDVVRAILIAAVILMMLN
;
A
#
# COMPACT_ATOMS: atom_id res chain seq x y z
N MET A 1 -2.43 -44.21 14.46
CA MET A 1 -2.10 -43.11 13.54
C MET A 1 -2.17 -41.82 14.33
N ALA A 2 -1.03 -41.17 14.57
CA ALA A 2 -0.98 -39.90 15.29
C ALA A 2 -1.39 -38.77 14.33
N LEU A 3 -2.44 -38.06 14.69
CA LEU A 3 -2.91 -36.86 14.01
C LEU A 3 -1.94 -35.72 14.35
N ALA A 4 -1.08 -35.35 13.39
CA ALA A 4 -0.22 -34.19 13.53
C ALA A 4 -1.07 -32.91 13.38
N LEU A 5 -1.47 -32.31 14.51
CA LEU A 5 -1.82 -30.90 14.55
C LEU A 5 -0.55 -30.12 14.24
N VAL A 6 -0.40 -29.62 13.02
CA VAL A 6 0.59 -28.56 12.74
C VAL A 6 -0.05 -27.24 13.21
N ALA A 7 0.11 -26.96 14.50
CA ALA A 7 -0.07 -25.60 15.00
C ALA A 7 1.06 -24.76 14.41
N THR A 8 0.75 -23.87 13.47
CA THR A 8 1.67 -22.83 13.04
C THR A 8 1.94 -21.94 14.26
N ALA A 9 3.10 -22.12 14.89
CA ALA A 9 3.56 -21.23 15.95
C ALA A 9 3.81 -19.85 15.33
N VAL A 10 2.78 -18.99 15.37
CA VAL A 10 2.98 -17.55 15.27
C VAL A 10 3.76 -17.18 16.52
N TRP A 11 5.02 -16.79 16.36
CA TRP A 11 5.87 -16.41 17.47
C TRP A 11 5.23 -15.20 18.17
N ALA A 12 5.04 -15.29 19.49
CA ALA A 12 4.50 -14.18 20.26
C ALA A 12 5.39 -12.93 20.07
N GLY A 13 4.80 -11.83 19.62
CA GLY A 13 5.48 -10.54 19.47
C GLY A 13 5.94 -10.15 18.05
N THR A 14 5.58 -10.91 17.00
CA THR A 14 5.83 -10.57 15.58
C THR A 14 4.56 -10.45 14.72
N THR A 15 3.40 -10.27 15.34
CA THR A 15 2.11 -10.11 14.65
C THR A 15 1.95 -8.72 14.02
N TYR A 16 0.94 -8.53 13.17
CA TYR A 16 0.60 -7.20 12.68
C TYR A 16 0.17 -6.25 13.81
N THR A 17 -0.48 -6.78 14.85
CA THR A 17 -0.79 -6.01 16.06
C THR A 17 0.48 -5.52 16.75
N ASP A 18 1.50 -6.37 16.84
CA ASP A 18 2.80 -5.99 17.40
C ASP A 18 3.52 -4.95 16.52
N PHE A 19 3.43 -5.07 15.19
CA PHE A 19 3.95 -4.07 14.26
C PHE A 19 3.31 -2.69 14.48
N LEU A 20 1.98 -2.63 14.54
CA LEU A 20 1.26 -1.38 14.78
C LEU A 20 1.57 -0.82 16.17
N SER A 21 1.73 -1.67 17.18
CA SER A 21 2.13 -1.24 18.52
C SER A 21 3.52 -0.61 18.52
N ALA A 22 4.50 -1.28 17.90
CA ALA A 22 5.86 -0.76 17.77
C ALA A 22 5.90 0.55 16.95
N LEU A 23 5.15 0.63 15.85
CA LEU A 23 5.08 1.83 15.01
C LEU A 23 4.43 2.98 15.77
N GLY A 24 3.26 2.77 16.36
CA GLY A 24 2.56 3.79 17.14
C GLY A 24 3.37 4.26 18.35
N GLN A 25 4.13 3.38 18.99
CA GLN A 25 5.06 3.75 20.05
C GLN A 25 6.18 4.67 19.53
N ARG A 26 6.73 4.39 18.34
CA ARG A 26 7.76 5.23 17.70
C ARG A 26 7.19 6.59 17.27
N GLU A 27 6.03 6.61 16.65
CA GLU A 27 5.44 7.81 16.05
C GLU A 27 4.85 8.78 17.08
N SER A 28 4.20 8.27 18.13
CA SER A 28 3.40 9.11 19.05
C SER A 28 3.50 8.72 20.53
N SER A 29 4.27 7.68 20.86
CA SER A 29 4.19 6.99 22.16
C SER A 29 2.79 6.46 22.46
N LEU A 30 2.11 5.92 21.43
CA LEU A 30 0.74 5.41 21.49
C LEU A 30 -0.29 6.44 21.98
N ARG A 31 -0.08 7.72 21.69
CA ARG A 31 -1.02 8.79 22.05
C ARG A 31 -1.93 9.13 20.85
N PRO A 32 -3.23 8.83 20.91
CA PRO A 32 -4.13 9.05 19.78
C PRO A 32 -4.47 10.53 19.54
N ASP A 33 -4.24 11.40 20.52
CA ASP A 33 -4.41 12.84 20.42
C ASP A 33 -3.15 13.58 19.97
N ALA A 34 -2.05 12.86 19.71
CA ALA A 34 -0.79 13.44 19.30
C ALA A 34 -0.92 14.24 18.00
N GLU A 35 -0.21 15.37 17.96
CA GLU A 35 -0.15 16.23 16.78
C GLU A 35 1.23 16.89 16.73
N ASN A 36 1.89 16.78 15.57
CA ASN A 36 3.12 17.49 15.31
C ASN A 36 2.81 18.96 15.00
N ARG A 37 3.36 19.88 15.78
CA ARG A 37 3.08 21.33 15.63
C ARG A 37 3.64 21.97 14.36
N PHE A 38 4.58 21.31 13.69
CA PHE A 38 5.27 21.83 12.50
C PHE A 38 4.79 21.17 11.22
N THR A 39 4.52 19.86 11.26
CA THR A 39 4.07 19.10 10.08
C THR A 39 2.57 18.81 10.09
N HIS A 40 1.88 19.08 11.20
CA HIS A 40 0.47 18.74 11.44
C HIS A 40 0.12 17.26 11.30
N TYR A 41 1.10 16.34 11.34
CA TYR A 41 0.80 14.92 11.38
C TYR A 41 0.09 14.53 12.68
N VAL A 42 -0.93 13.68 12.59
CA VAL A 42 -1.87 13.44 13.70
C VAL A 42 -2.02 11.98 14.07
N GLY A 43 -2.34 11.76 15.35
CA GLY A 43 -2.71 10.47 15.90
C GLY A 43 -1.55 9.52 16.17
N LEU A 44 -1.93 8.29 16.49
CA LEU A 44 -1.08 7.16 16.85
C LEU A 44 0.07 6.97 15.87
N TYR A 45 -0.22 7.12 14.57
CA TYR A 45 0.68 6.81 13.46
C TYR A 45 1.05 8.04 12.64
N GLN A 46 0.90 9.25 13.21
CA GLN A 46 1.33 10.51 12.57
C GLN A 46 0.89 10.63 11.09
N MET A 47 -0.39 10.35 10.82
CA MET A 47 -0.94 10.41 9.46
C MET A 47 -1.18 11.85 9.02
N GLY A 48 -0.97 12.11 7.72
CA GLY A 48 -1.30 13.38 7.08
C GLY A 48 -2.39 13.25 6.03
N GLU A 49 -2.83 14.38 5.50
CA GLU A 49 -3.91 14.47 4.53
C GLU A 49 -3.70 13.60 3.31
N ALA A 50 -2.52 13.63 2.68
CA ALA A 50 -2.25 12.84 1.48
C ALA A 50 -2.48 11.34 1.71
N ALA A 51 -2.03 10.82 2.86
CA ALA A 51 -2.26 9.42 3.24
C ALA A 51 -3.74 9.13 3.50
N MET A 52 -4.48 10.08 4.09
CA MET A 52 -5.92 9.95 4.32
C MET A 52 -6.76 10.10 3.03
N GLN A 53 -6.31 10.90 2.07
CA GLN A 53 -6.90 11.02 0.74
C GLN A 53 -6.75 9.71 -0.04
N ASP A 54 -5.57 9.10 0.04
CA ASP A 54 -5.25 7.83 -0.62
C ASP A 54 -6.17 6.67 -0.24
N ILE A 55 -6.76 6.73 0.96
CA ILE A 55 -7.72 5.72 1.46
C ILE A 55 -9.17 6.20 1.46
N GLY A 56 -9.44 7.40 0.92
CA GLY A 56 -10.78 7.99 0.87
C GLY A 56 -11.37 8.39 2.22
N LEU A 57 -10.53 8.57 3.25
CA LEU A 57 -10.96 9.09 4.55
C LEU A 57 -11.12 10.62 4.51
N TYR A 58 -10.32 11.29 3.68
CA TYR A 58 -10.30 12.74 3.55
C TYR A 58 -10.42 13.15 2.08
N SER A 59 -11.24 14.14 1.78
CA SER A 59 -11.53 14.56 0.40
C SER A 59 -10.54 15.59 -0.14
N GLY A 60 -9.66 16.13 0.72
CA GLY A 60 -8.73 17.19 0.36
C GLY A 60 -9.34 18.58 0.41
N ASP A 61 -8.48 19.57 0.17
CA ASP A 61 -8.84 20.96 -0.11
C ASP A 61 -8.00 21.48 -1.30
N ALA A 62 -8.09 22.78 -1.57
CA ALA A 62 -7.37 23.40 -2.68
C ALA A 62 -5.86 23.60 -2.41
N THR A 63 -5.37 23.24 -1.22
CA THR A 63 -3.98 23.38 -0.82
C THR A 63 -3.27 22.04 -0.82
N SER A 64 -1.94 22.08 -0.93
CA SER A 64 -1.07 20.91 -0.71
C SER A 64 -0.51 20.86 0.71
N ARG A 65 -1.00 21.73 1.60
CA ARG A 65 -0.55 21.79 2.98
C ARG A 65 -1.26 20.71 3.77
N ASN A 66 -0.59 20.21 4.79
CA ASN A 66 -1.23 19.36 5.78
C ASN A 66 -1.77 20.30 6.87
N ASP A 67 -3.03 20.73 6.77
CA ASP A 67 -3.68 21.67 7.69
C ASP A 67 -5.13 21.31 8.07
N PHE A 68 -5.65 20.23 7.49
CA PHE A 68 -6.96 19.63 7.68
C PHE A 68 -8.13 20.60 7.45
N THR A 69 -8.01 21.54 6.50
CA THR A 69 -9.06 22.55 6.21
C THR A 69 -10.19 22.08 5.28
N GLY A 70 -9.99 20.96 4.58
CA GLY A 70 -10.97 20.22 3.80
C GLY A 70 -11.94 19.37 4.62
N SER A 71 -12.44 18.29 4.01
CA SER A 71 -13.57 17.50 4.57
C SER A 71 -13.23 16.03 4.75
N PHE A 72 -13.61 15.47 5.90
CA PHE A 72 -13.62 14.03 6.14
C PHE A 72 -14.86 13.38 5.53
N SER A 73 -14.74 12.13 5.09
CA SER A 73 -15.81 11.43 4.35
C SER A 73 -16.85 10.75 5.24
N GLY A 74 -16.64 10.69 6.56
CA GLY A 74 -17.44 9.86 7.48
C GLY A 74 -16.95 8.41 7.57
N ARG A 75 -15.93 8.03 6.77
CA ARG A 75 -15.33 6.68 6.82
C ARG A 75 -14.81 6.37 8.23
N TYR A 76 -15.03 5.14 8.68
CA TYR A 76 -14.72 4.69 10.06
C TYR A 76 -15.43 5.47 11.17
N GLY A 77 -16.49 6.22 10.85
CA GLY A 77 -17.18 7.09 11.81
C GLY A 77 -16.44 8.39 12.10
N VAL A 78 -15.56 8.84 11.20
CA VAL A 78 -14.79 10.07 11.34
C VAL A 78 -15.31 11.14 10.40
N SER A 79 -15.89 12.21 10.94
CA SER A 79 -16.43 13.34 10.19
C SER A 79 -15.64 14.65 10.40
N SER A 80 -14.65 14.63 11.29
CA SER A 80 -13.80 15.77 11.60
C SER A 80 -12.44 15.32 12.12
N LEU A 81 -11.47 16.24 12.16
CA LEU A 81 -10.16 15.97 12.78
C LEU A 81 -10.30 15.63 14.27
N ALA A 82 -11.26 16.25 14.97
CA ALA A 82 -11.54 15.94 16.37
C ALA A 82 -12.06 14.50 16.55
N ASP A 83 -12.94 14.04 15.66
CA ASP A 83 -13.40 12.65 15.66
C ASP A 83 -12.23 11.70 15.39
N PHE A 84 -11.35 12.02 14.45
CA PHE A 84 -10.16 11.20 14.15
C PHE A 84 -9.26 11.07 15.37
N LYS A 85 -8.91 12.19 16.02
CA LYS A 85 -8.00 12.23 17.19
C LYS A 85 -8.60 11.58 18.44
N SER A 86 -9.92 11.51 18.56
CA SER A 86 -10.61 10.87 19.68
C SER A 86 -10.94 9.38 19.45
N ASN A 87 -10.76 8.87 18.23
CA ASN A 87 -11.12 7.50 17.86
C ASN A 87 -9.89 6.67 17.44
N PRO A 88 -9.17 6.06 18.40
CA PRO A 88 -7.95 5.29 18.09
C PRO A 88 -8.19 4.02 17.26
N ASP A 89 -9.39 3.44 17.31
CA ASP A 89 -9.77 2.33 16.43
C ASP A 89 -9.88 2.79 14.97
N ALA A 90 -10.45 3.96 14.72
CA ALA A 90 -10.48 4.55 13.38
C ALA A 90 -9.08 4.86 12.85
N GLN A 91 -8.15 5.32 13.71
CA GLN A 91 -6.75 5.52 13.33
C GLN A 91 -6.07 4.20 12.95
N THR A 92 -6.38 3.12 13.68
CA THR A 92 -5.87 1.76 13.41
C THR A 92 -6.44 1.19 12.09
N GLN A 93 -7.70 1.48 11.78
CA GLN A 93 -8.31 1.14 10.49
C GLN A 93 -7.68 1.93 9.34
N ALA A 94 -7.54 3.26 9.51
CA ALA A 94 -6.97 4.15 8.50
C ALA A 94 -5.53 3.78 8.15
N ILE A 95 -4.67 3.52 9.15
CA ILE A 95 -3.28 3.16 8.88
C ILE A 95 -3.17 1.77 8.21
N THR A 96 -4.07 0.84 8.56
CA THR A 96 -4.09 -0.49 7.95
C THR A 96 -4.44 -0.39 6.47
N ASP A 97 -5.48 0.36 6.13
CA ASP A 97 -5.85 0.58 4.72
C ASP A 97 -4.76 1.35 3.97
N TYR A 98 -4.07 2.30 4.61
CA TYR A 98 -2.96 3.01 3.99
C TYR A 98 -1.77 2.08 3.73
N HIS A 99 -1.37 1.25 4.68
CA HIS A 99 -0.33 0.24 4.46
C HIS A 99 -0.69 -0.74 3.34
N ASN A 100 -1.96 -1.16 3.25
CA ASN A 100 -2.44 -1.97 2.13
C ASN A 100 -2.30 -1.24 0.79
N ARG A 101 -2.67 0.05 0.74
CA ARG A 101 -2.54 0.89 -0.46
C ARG A 101 -1.07 1.02 -0.86
N VAL A 102 -0.20 1.34 0.08
CA VAL A 102 1.26 1.46 -0.11
C VAL A 102 1.84 0.16 -0.67
N TRP A 103 1.52 -0.98 -0.06
CA TRP A 103 2.02 -2.28 -0.51
C TRP A 103 1.58 -2.60 -1.94
N ASN A 104 0.26 -2.60 -2.17
CA ASN A 104 -0.32 -3.14 -3.40
C ASN A 104 -0.19 -2.18 -4.59
N SER A 105 -0.15 -0.87 -4.35
CA SER A 105 -0.16 0.13 -5.42
C SER A 105 1.21 0.75 -5.67
N TYR A 106 1.98 1.04 -4.62
CA TYR A 106 3.18 1.88 -4.77
C TYR A 106 4.48 1.09 -4.68
N LEU A 107 4.59 0.16 -3.73
CA LEU A 107 5.77 -0.68 -3.57
C LEU A 107 5.83 -1.79 -4.62
N THR A 108 4.70 -2.47 -4.87
CA THR A 108 4.61 -3.55 -5.87
C THR A 108 4.03 -3.10 -7.21
N ARG A 109 3.82 -1.79 -7.40
CA ARG A 109 3.36 -1.17 -8.65
C ARG A 109 2.13 -1.86 -9.28
N GLY A 110 1.17 -2.30 -8.47
CA GLY A 110 -0.01 -3.02 -8.95
C GLY A 110 0.20 -4.51 -9.22
N GLY A 111 1.25 -5.12 -8.67
CA GLY A 111 1.53 -6.57 -8.76
C GLY A 111 2.46 -6.98 -9.90
N VAL A 112 3.13 -6.05 -10.57
CA VAL A 112 4.05 -6.32 -11.69
C VAL A 112 5.47 -5.91 -11.30
N GLY A 113 6.12 -6.76 -10.49
CA GLY A 113 7.47 -6.53 -9.95
C GLY A 113 7.57 -5.40 -8.92
N GLY A 114 8.79 -5.01 -8.56
CA GLY A 114 9.07 -3.90 -7.64
C GLY A 114 9.61 -4.37 -6.29
N ALA A 115 9.17 -3.76 -5.19
CA ALA A 115 9.76 -4.02 -3.88
C ALA A 115 9.58 -5.47 -3.38
N ALA A 116 8.59 -6.20 -3.91
CA ALA A 116 8.40 -7.62 -3.61
C ALA A 116 9.57 -8.50 -4.07
N ASP A 117 10.24 -8.14 -5.18
CA ASP A 117 11.35 -8.91 -5.76
C ASP A 117 12.60 -8.86 -4.88
N TYR A 118 12.67 -7.90 -3.96
CA TYR A 118 13.79 -7.71 -3.06
C TYR A 118 13.60 -8.42 -1.71
N ILE A 119 12.42 -8.95 -1.39
CA ILE A 119 12.18 -9.61 -0.10
C ILE A 119 13.19 -10.76 0.09
N GLY A 120 13.87 -10.77 1.24
CA GLY A 120 14.87 -11.77 1.60
C GLY A 120 16.26 -11.53 0.99
N THR A 121 16.40 -10.56 0.10
CA THR A 121 17.71 -10.13 -0.44
C THR A 121 18.37 -9.10 0.47
N GLU A 122 19.67 -8.90 0.29
CA GLU A 122 20.42 -7.83 0.95
C GLU A 122 20.57 -6.62 0.02
N VAL A 123 20.16 -5.44 0.49
CA VAL A 123 20.34 -4.16 -0.21
C VAL A 123 20.96 -3.17 0.78
N GLY A 124 22.07 -2.54 0.41
CA GLY A 124 22.79 -1.61 1.30
C GLY A 124 23.18 -2.21 2.66
N GLY A 125 23.45 -3.52 2.75
CA GLY A 125 23.79 -4.21 4.00
C GLY A 125 22.59 -4.59 4.87
N ILE A 126 21.36 -4.43 4.38
CA ILE A 126 20.12 -4.72 5.13
C ILE A 126 19.34 -5.81 4.42
N THR A 127 18.95 -6.85 5.17
CA THR A 127 17.99 -7.85 4.69
C THR A 127 16.62 -7.22 4.54
N VAL A 128 16.12 -7.18 3.32
CA VAL A 128 14.83 -6.56 2.99
C VAL A 128 13.69 -7.45 3.46
N THR A 129 12.73 -6.86 4.19
CA THR A 129 11.51 -7.52 4.65
C THR A 129 10.28 -6.71 4.27
N GLN A 130 9.14 -7.36 4.11
CA GLN A 130 7.89 -6.69 3.75
C GLN A 130 7.47 -5.62 4.78
N SER A 131 7.54 -5.96 6.07
CA SER A 131 7.21 -5.04 7.18
C SER A 131 8.20 -3.88 7.30
N GLY A 132 9.49 -4.15 7.10
CA GLY A 132 10.51 -3.09 7.03
C GLY A 132 10.24 -2.13 5.87
N LEU A 133 9.92 -2.63 4.67
CA LEU A 133 9.61 -1.79 3.50
C LEU A 133 8.37 -0.92 3.70
N ILE A 134 7.33 -1.47 4.35
CA ILE A 134 6.12 -0.70 4.67
C ILE A 134 6.41 0.40 5.68
N ALA A 135 7.19 0.12 6.73
CA ALA A 135 7.59 1.14 7.70
C ALA A 135 8.50 2.20 7.06
N ALA A 136 9.44 1.79 6.21
CA ALA A 136 10.29 2.70 5.45
C ALA A 136 9.46 3.61 4.54
N ALA A 137 8.47 3.06 3.84
CA ALA A 137 7.56 3.83 3.01
C ALA A 137 6.64 4.75 3.81
N HIS A 138 6.26 4.35 5.03
CA HIS A 138 5.54 5.20 5.98
C HIS A 138 6.36 6.45 6.34
N LEU A 139 7.67 6.29 6.53
CA LEU A 139 8.57 7.39 6.90
C LEU A 139 8.88 8.34 5.74
N VAL A 140 9.34 7.80 4.60
CA VAL A 140 9.91 8.61 3.49
C VAL A 140 9.13 8.52 2.18
N GLY A 141 8.01 7.80 2.17
CA GLY A 141 7.22 7.53 0.96
C GLY A 141 7.75 6.35 0.14
N ALA A 142 6.84 5.65 -0.53
CA ALA A 142 7.15 4.47 -1.35
C ALA A 142 8.07 4.76 -2.55
N GLY A 143 8.02 5.97 -3.10
CA GLY A 143 8.89 6.38 -4.21
C GLY A 143 10.37 6.38 -3.81
N ALA A 144 10.68 6.92 -2.63
CA ALA A 144 12.04 6.94 -2.10
C ALA A 144 12.55 5.52 -1.78
N VAL A 145 11.70 4.66 -1.22
CA VAL A 145 12.02 3.24 -1.01
C VAL A 145 12.35 2.54 -2.32
N ASN A 146 11.51 2.70 -3.34
CA ASN A 146 11.75 2.10 -4.65
C ASN A 146 13.04 2.61 -5.32
N ALA A 147 13.38 3.88 -5.15
CA ALA A 147 14.63 4.45 -5.65
C ALA A 147 15.86 3.87 -4.92
N TRP A 148 15.78 3.69 -3.60
CA TRP A 148 16.83 3.04 -2.81
C TRP A 148 17.04 1.58 -3.23
N LEU A 149 15.95 0.82 -3.44
CA LEU A 149 16.02 -0.55 -3.94
C LEU A 149 16.66 -0.62 -5.34
N ALA A 150 16.24 0.27 -6.25
CA ALA A 150 16.75 0.31 -7.61
C ALA A 150 18.24 0.71 -7.69
N SER A 151 18.72 1.52 -6.73
CA SER A 151 20.13 1.93 -6.65
C SER A 151 21.04 0.94 -5.93
N GLY A 152 20.50 -0.19 -5.44
CA GLY A 152 21.27 -1.14 -4.63
C GLY A 152 21.65 -0.59 -3.25
N GLY A 153 20.98 0.47 -2.81
CA GLY A 153 21.16 1.09 -1.49
C GLY A 153 22.14 2.26 -1.44
N ALA A 154 22.48 2.87 -2.58
CA ALA A 154 23.46 3.95 -2.66
C ALA A 154 23.03 5.25 -1.95
N ASP A 155 21.76 5.65 -2.12
CA ASP A 155 21.22 6.88 -1.54
C ASP A 155 20.27 6.56 -0.39
N THR A 156 20.65 6.84 0.86
CA THR A 156 19.79 6.57 2.03
C THR A 156 18.91 7.78 2.36
N PRO A 157 17.63 7.81 1.93
CA PRO A 157 16.73 8.91 2.24
C PRO A 157 16.47 9.00 3.75
N ALA A 158 16.17 10.22 4.19
CA ALA A 158 15.80 10.54 5.55
C ALA A 158 14.56 11.43 5.58
N ASP A 159 13.84 11.41 6.70
CA ASP A 159 12.75 12.36 6.95
C ASP A 159 13.29 13.79 7.18
N ALA A 160 12.38 14.74 7.36
CA ALA A 160 12.73 16.13 7.65
C ALA A 160 13.53 16.31 8.96
N MET A 161 13.47 15.34 9.87
CA MET A 161 14.18 15.35 11.16
C MET A 161 15.53 14.59 11.11
N GLY A 162 15.91 14.05 9.95
CA GLY A 162 17.15 13.30 9.75
C GLY A 162 17.08 11.82 10.12
N THR A 163 15.90 11.29 10.45
CA THR A 163 15.70 9.85 10.66
C THR A 163 15.89 9.12 9.34
N LYS A 164 16.85 8.20 9.29
CA LYS A 164 17.15 7.46 8.07
C LYS A 164 16.11 6.37 7.83
N MET A 165 15.71 6.19 6.57
CA MET A 165 14.85 5.08 6.15
C MET A 165 15.38 3.70 6.57
N THR A 166 16.70 3.52 6.55
CA THR A 166 17.36 2.28 6.99
C THR A 166 17.12 1.94 8.45
N GLU A 167 16.88 2.94 9.30
CA GLU A 167 16.48 2.73 10.69
C GLU A 167 15.10 2.05 10.77
N TYR A 168 14.16 2.46 9.92
CA TYR A 168 12.82 1.85 9.86
C TYR A 168 12.86 0.47 9.22
N LEU A 169 13.67 0.28 8.17
CA LEU A 169 13.88 -1.05 7.58
C LEU A 169 14.34 -2.06 8.63
N ALA A 170 15.30 -1.70 9.48
CA ALA A 170 15.84 -2.58 10.52
C ALA A 170 14.89 -2.74 11.71
N ARG A 171 14.39 -1.62 12.26
CA ARG A 171 13.54 -1.62 13.48
C ARG A 171 12.22 -2.35 13.28
N PHE A 172 11.67 -2.32 12.07
CA PHE A 172 10.37 -2.93 11.78
C PHE A 172 10.48 -4.19 10.93
N ALA A 173 11.68 -4.79 10.87
CA ALA A 173 11.87 -6.05 10.17
C ALA A 173 11.20 -7.23 10.90
N GLY A 174 10.65 -8.15 10.12
CA GLY A 174 10.24 -9.48 10.59
C GLY A 174 8.85 -9.57 11.22
N TYR A 175 8.06 -8.50 11.19
CA TYR A 175 6.65 -8.58 11.53
C TYR A 175 5.82 -9.15 10.37
N THR A 176 4.79 -9.91 10.71
CA THR A 176 3.71 -10.25 9.77
C THR A 176 2.81 -9.05 9.53
N LEU A 177 2.27 -8.93 8.31
CA LEU A 177 1.31 -7.89 7.95
C LEU A 177 -0.07 -8.50 7.72
N SER A 178 -1.11 -7.72 8.02
CA SER A 178 -2.50 -8.12 7.83
C SER A 178 -3.26 -7.01 7.11
N PRO A 179 -4.15 -7.34 6.17
CA PRO A 179 -5.05 -6.36 5.58
C PRO A 179 -6.22 -5.99 6.51
N VAL A 180 -6.39 -6.72 7.61
CA VAL A 180 -7.45 -6.50 8.59
C VAL A 180 -6.87 -5.81 9.83
N ALA A 181 -7.49 -4.69 10.19
CA ALA A 181 -7.10 -3.89 11.35
C ALA A 181 -7.46 -4.60 12.67
N PRO A 182 -6.52 -4.69 13.64
CA PRO A 182 -6.86 -5.06 15.01
C PRO A 182 -7.59 -3.90 15.72
N SER A 183 -8.15 -4.16 16.90
CA SER A 183 -8.62 -3.07 17.78
C SER A 183 -7.44 -2.35 18.42
N PHE A 184 -7.62 -1.07 18.76
CA PHE A 184 -6.63 -0.31 19.50
C PHE A 184 -6.32 -0.95 20.85
N ALA A 185 -7.32 -1.53 21.53
CA ALA A 185 -7.09 -2.25 22.78
C ALA A 185 -6.08 -3.40 22.61
N ALA A 186 -6.14 -4.12 21.49
CA ALA A 186 -5.17 -5.17 21.19
C ALA A 186 -3.77 -4.57 20.87
N VAL A 187 -3.72 -3.46 20.13
CA VAL A 187 -2.46 -2.74 19.84
C VAL A 187 -1.79 -2.23 21.11
N ALA A 188 -2.55 -1.64 22.04
CA ALA A 188 -2.05 -1.10 23.29
C ALA A 188 -1.59 -2.19 24.28
N ALA A 189 -2.19 -3.39 24.20
CA ALA A 189 -1.81 -4.53 25.03
C ALA A 189 -0.66 -5.38 24.43
N ALA A 190 -0.28 -5.13 23.18
CA ALA A 190 0.75 -5.89 22.50
C ALA A 190 2.13 -5.68 23.13
N THR A 191 2.97 -6.70 23.05
CA THR A 191 4.35 -6.68 23.56
C THR A 191 5.29 -7.07 22.42
N PRO A 192 5.64 -6.12 21.54
CA PRO A 192 6.42 -6.41 20.36
C PRO A 192 7.81 -6.93 20.74
N THR A 193 8.21 -8.06 20.16
CA THR A 193 9.55 -8.65 20.30
C THR A 193 10.31 -8.66 18.97
N GLY A 194 9.63 -8.34 17.86
CA GLY A 194 10.24 -8.13 16.55
C GLY A 194 11.12 -6.88 16.48
N GLY A 195 12.00 -6.81 15.47
CA GLY A 195 12.84 -5.62 15.21
C GLY A 195 14.19 -5.55 15.93
N ALA A 196 14.57 -6.57 16.73
CA ALA A 196 15.79 -6.53 17.56
C ALA A 196 16.92 -7.51 17.17
N ALA A 197 16.81 -8.26 16.08
CA ALA A 197 17.82 -9.29 15.73
C ALA A 197 18.33 -9.20 14.29
N VAL A 198 18.89 -8.05 13.87
CA VAL A 198 19.73 -8.01 12.65
C VAL A 198 21.00 -7.19 12.88
N VAL A 199 21.82 -7.62 13.84
CA VAL A 199 23.29 -7.43 13.74
C VAL A 199 23.96 -8.74 14.18
N ALA A 200 24.60 -9.37 13.20
CA ALA A 200 25.52 -10.52 13.25
C ALA A 200 24.98 -11.91 13.65
N GLY A 201 24.72 -12.75 12.62
CA GLY A 201 24.83 -14.21 12.71
C GLY A 201 23.50 -14.98 12.71
N ALA A 202 23.09 -15.39 11.51
CA ALA A 202 22.19 -16.53 11.20
C ALA A 202 21.02 -16.84 12.17
N GLY A 203 19.81 -16.43 11.78
CA GLY A 203 18.55 -16.93 12.35
C GLY A 203 17.41 -16.79 11.35
N THR A 204 16.68 -17.88 11.12
CA THR A 204 15.66 -18.02 10.07
C THR A 204 14.47 -17.08 10.27
N TYR A 205 14.24 -16.18 9.32
CA TYR A 205 13.00 -15.39 9.25
C TYR A 205 11.90 -16.25 8.63
N ALA A 206 10.86 -16.55 9.40
CA ALA A 206 9.68 -17.25 8.88
C ALA A 206 8.84 -16.26 8.04
N TYR A 207 9.12 -16.21 6.74
CA TYR A 207 8.16 -15.72 5.76
C TYR A 207 7.06 -16.78 5.61
N THR A 208 5.91 -16.56 6.26
CA THR A 208 4.67 -17.18 5.79
C THR A 208 4.07 -16.22 4.78
N ALA A 209 4.20 -16.53 3.48
CA ALA A 209 3.28 -15.97 2.50
C ALA A 209 1.86 -16.20 3.02
N ALA A 210 1.07 -15.13 3.11
CA ALA A 210 -0.37 -15.30 3.34
C ALA A 210 -0.90 -16.28 2.27
N PRO A 211 -1.67 -17.31 2.64
CA PRO A 211 -2.37 -18.09 1.65
C PRO A 211 -3.29 -17.15 0.89
N LEU A 212 -3.06 -16.97 -0.42
CA LEU A 212 -4.09 -16.49 -1.32
C LEU A 212 -5.11 -17.64 -1.47
N THR A 213 -5.97 -17.81 -0.48
CA THR A 213 -7.21 -18.55 -0.63
C THR A 213 -8.33 -17.54 -0.83
N PRO A 214 -9.05 -17.57 -1.97
CA PRO A 214 -10.37 -16.96 -2.06
C PRO A 214 -11.20 -17.47 -0.87
N GLY A 215 -11.76 -16.57 -0.07
CA GLY A 215 -12.56 -16.92 1.10
C GLY A 215 -13.70 -17.84 0.69
N ALA A 216 -13.59 -19.11 1.04
CA ALA A 216 -14.72 -20.03 1.08
C ALA A 216 -15.50 -19.74 2.37
N SER A 217 -16.80 -19.54 2.19
CA SER A 217 -17.83 -19.38 3.21
C SER A 217 -17.77 -20.47 4.29
N ALA A 218 -18.17 -20.10 5.51
CA ALA A 218 -18.46 -21.03 6.61
C ALA A 218 -19.35 -22.20 6.14
N PRO A 219 -19.19 -23.41 6.72
CA PRO A 219 -20.00 -24.56 6.33
C PRO A 219 -21.48 -24.33 6.69
N PRO A 220 -22.43 -24.70 5.81
CA PRO A 220 -23.85 -24.65 6.14
C PRO A 220 -24.21 -25.81 7.09
N PRO A 221 -25.32 -25.70 7.85
CA PRO A 221 -25.86 -26.85 8.56
C PRO A 221 -26.33 -27.94 7.58
N ALA A 222 -26.43 -29.17 8.08
CA ALA A 222 -26.60 -30.41 7.33
C ALA A 222 -27.73 -30.41 6.26
N ALA A 223 -27.48 -31.21 5.22
CA ALA A 223 -28.14 -31.24 3.92
C ALA A 223 -29.66 -31.41 3.90
N ALA A 224 -30.34 -30.58 3.10
CA ALA A 224 -31.60 -30.90 2.45
C ALA A 224 -31.35 -31.17 0.96
N ALA A 225 -31.93 -32.25 0.44
CA ALA A 225 -31.73 -32.72 -0.93
C ALA A 225 -32.15 -31.68 -1.99
N SER A 226 -31.34 -31.51 -3.05
CA SER A 226 -31.57 -30.56 -4.15
C SER A 226 -32.72 -31.01 -5.07
N VAL A 227 -33.68 -30.12 -5.31
CA VAL A 227 -34.87 -30.32 -6.18
C VAL A 227 -34.70 -29.64 -7.56
N LEU A 228 -33.48 -29.48 -8.07
CA LEU A 228 -33.25 -28.81 -9.36
C LEU A 228 -32.43 -29.67 -10.33
N PRO A 229 -32.80 -29.71 -11.63
CA PRO A 229 -32.10 -30.51 -12.62
C PRO A 229 -30.77 -29.87 -13.01
N SER A 230 -29.79 -30.71 -13.35
CA SER A 230 -28.44 -30.32 -13.78
C SER A 230 -28.44 -29.53 -15.10
N ALA A 231 -27.75 -28.39 -15.12
CA ALA A 231 -27.57 -27.55 -16.30
C ALA A 231 -26.60 -28.17 -17.34
N PRO A 232 -26.77 -27.90 -18.65
CA PRO A 232 -25.96 -28.49 -19.70
C PRO A 232 -24.59 -27.79 -19.86
N ALA A 233 -23.58 -28.58 -20.20
CA ALA A 233 -22.23 -28.09 -20.48
C ALA A 233 -22.12 -27.56 -21.93
N TYR A 234 -21.62 -26.33 -22.10
CA TYR A 234 -21.27 -25.77 -23.41
C TYR A 234 -19.75 -25.83 -23.61
N GLY A 235 -19.32 -26.61 -24.60
CA GLY A 235 -17.92 -26.66 -25.04
C GLY A 235 -17.62 -25.58 -26.07
N ALA A 236 -16.83 -24.57 -25.71
CA ALA A 236 -16.22 -23.65 -26.68
C ALA A 236 -14.83 -24.18 -27.07
N THR A 237 -14.58 -24.31 -28.37
CA THR A 237 -13.36 -24.90 -28.97
C THR A 237 -12.16 -23.96 -29.03
N SER A 238 -12.29 -22.70 -28.60
CA SER A 238 -11.17 -21.77 -28.36
C SER A 238 -11.56 -20.63 -27.40
N ILE A 239 -10.57 -20.00 -26.76
CA ILE A 239 -10.78 -18.88 -25.82
C ILE A 239 -11.53 -17.73 -26.50
N GLY A 240 -11.24 -17.45 -27.78
CA GLY A 240 -11.95 -16.42 -28.56
C GLY A 240 -13.42 -16.76 -28.85
N ALA A 241 -13.72 -18.02 -29.16
CA ALA A 241 -15.10 -18.47 -29.38
C ALA A 241 -15.93 -18.44 -28.09
N GLY A 242 -15.32 -18.77 -26.95
CA GLY A 242 -15.93 -18.65 -25.63
C GLY A 242 -16.20 -17.20 -25.24
N PHE A 243 -15.26 -16.29 -25.51
CA PHE A 243 -15.41 -14.86 -25.22
C PHE A 243 -16.53 -14.20 -26.04
N LYS A 244 -16.61 -14.49 -27.34
CA LYS A 244 -17.70 -13.98 -28.19
C LYS A 244 -19.05 -14.53 -27.78
N ALA A 245 -19.14 -15.82 -27.44
CA ALA A 245 -20.37 -16.43 -26.98
C ALA A 245 -20.86 -15.84 -25.64
N ALA A 246 -19.94 -15.43 -24.77
CA ALA A 246 -20.26 -14.84 -23.47
C ALA A 246 -20.59 -13.34 -23.53
N THR A 247 -19.93 -12.58 -24.41
CA THR A 247 -20.01 -11.10 -24.41
C THR A 247 -20.72 -10.50 -25.61
N GLY A 248 -20.90 -11.26 -26.70
CA GLY A 248 -21.41 -10.76 -27.97
C GLY A 248 -20.41 -9.95 -28.79
N TYR A 249 -19.22 -9.65 -28.25
CA TYR A 249 -18.17 -8.86 -28.91
C TYR A 249 -17.00 -9.74 -29.32
N GLU A 250 -16.36 -9.40 -30.43
CA GLU A 250 -15.12 -10.04 -30.81
C GLU A 250 -13.96 -9.52 -29.93
N PRO A 251 -12.99 -10.36 -29.53
CA PRO A 251 -11.84 -9.93 -28.71
C PRO A 251 -11.06 -8.74 -29.28
N PHE A 252 -11.02 -8.58 -30.62
CA PHE A 252 -10.35 -7.45 -31.27
C PHE A 252 -11.13 -6.13 -31.16
N GLU A 253 -12.46 -6.17 -31.06
CA GLU A 253 -13.32 -4.98 -30.86
C GLU A 253 -13.14 -4.44 -29.44
N VAL A 254 -13.09 -5.36 -28.47
CA VAL A 254 -12.80 -5.02 -27.07
C VAL A 254 -11.38 -4.48 -26.92
N ARG A 255 -10.40 -5.06 -27.63
CA ARG A 255 -9.02 -4.52 -27.67
C ARG A 255 -8.99 -3.08 -28.20
N ALA A 256 -9.66 -2.81 -29.32
CA ALA A 256 -9.70 -1.45 -29.89
C ALA A 256 -10.35 -0.44 -28.94
N LEU A 257 -11.41 -0.83 -28.24
CA LEU A 257 -12.04 0.01 -27.21
C LEU A 257 -11.09 0.30 -26.05
N MET A 258 -10.36 -0.71 -25.56
CA MET A 258 -9.41 -0.55 -24.45
C MET A 258 -8.23 0.34 -24.84
N VAL A 259 -7.73 0.26 -26.08
CA VAL A 259 -6.70 1.16 -26.62
C VAL A 259 -7.20 2.61 -26.65
N ASN A 260 -8.45 2.85 -27.06
CA ASN A 260 -9.03 4.20 -27.08
C ASN A 260 -9.23 4.78 -25.67
N ILE A 261 -9.69 3.96 -24.72
CA ILE A 261 -9.83 4.38 -23.31
C ILE A 261 -8.45 4.69 -22.70
N ALA A 262 -7.46 3.82 -22.93
CA ALA A 262 -6.09 4.05 -22.46
C ALA A 262 -5.48 5.31 -23.09
N GLY A 263 -5.69 5.54 -24.39
CA GLY A 263 -5.26 6.76 -25.07
C GLY A 263 -5.88 8.02 -24.46
N ALA A 264 -7.19 8.02 -24.19
CA ALA A 264 -7.87 9.14 -23.55
C ALA A 264 -7.31 9.43 -22.15
N LEU A 265 -7.11 8.39 -21.32
CA LEU A 265 -6.54 8.53 -19.98
C LEU A 265 -5.11 9.06 -20.01
N LEU A 266 -4.28 8.62 -20.97
CA LEU A 266 -2.91 9.09 -21.13
C LEU A 266 -2.86 10.56 -21.55
N VAL A 267 -3.75 11.00 -22.44
CA VAL A 267 -3.85 12.41 -22.83
C VAL A 267 -4.30 13.28 -21.65
N THR A 268 -5.27 12.82 -20.87
CA THR A 268 -5.70 13.52 -19.65
C THR A 268 -4.59 13.57 -18.59
N TRP A 269 -3.83 12.50 -18.42
CA TRP A 269 -2.68 12.45 -17.52
C TRP A 269 -1.54 13.37 -17.98
N LEU A 270 -1.23 13.39 -19.28
CA LEU A 270 -0.24 14.32 -19.84
C LEU A 270 -0.64 15.78 -19.62
N ALA A 271 -1.93 16.10 -19.80
CA ALA A 271 -2.46 17.43 -19.50
C ALA A 271 -2.32 17.77 -18.01
N TYR A 272 -2.59 16.82 -17.11
CA TYR A 272 -2.37 16.98 -15.67
C TYR A 272 -0.90 17.24 -15.33
N VAL A 273 0.03 16.43 -15.87
CA VAL A 273 1.47 16.61 -15.64
C VAL A 273 1.90 17.99 -16.12
N ALA A 274 1.55 18.39 -17.35
CA ALA A 274 1.88 19.70 -17.87
C ALA A 274 1.33 20.84 -16.99
N LEU A 275 0.04 20.79 -16.63
CA LEU A 275 -0.59 21.81 -15.78
C LEU A 275 0.02 21.86 -14.37
N SER A 276 0.38 20.71 -13.80
CA SER A 276 1.03 20.62 -12.48
C SER A 276 2.46 21.16 -12.49
N SER A 277 3.23 20.89 -13.54
CA SER A 277 4.58 21.43 -13.72
C SER A 277 4.56 22.94 -13.93
N PHE A 278 3.60 23.48 -14.70
CA PHE A 278 3.39 24.92 -14.86
C PHE A 278 2.91 25.59 -13.56
N GLY A 279 2.03 24.94 -12.79
CA GLY A 279 1.60 25.42 -11.47
C GLY A 279 2.76 25.49 -10.48
N SER A 280 3.63 24.48 -10.46
CA SER A 280 4.83 24.43 -9.62
C SER A 280 5.86 25.50 -10.01
N PHE A 281 5.98 25.79 -11.30
CA PHE A 281 6.82 26.88 -11.81
C PHE A 281 6.28 28.26 -11.44
N ALA A 282 4.97 28.48 -11.59
CA ALA A 282 4.32 29.74 -11.20
C ALA A 282 4.42 30.00 -9.69
N ALA A 283 4.50 28.94 -8.89
CA ALA A 283 4.72 29.00 -7.45
C ALA A 283 6.21 29.06 -7.04
N GLY A 284 7.15 29.06 -8.00
CA GLY A 284 8.59 29.23 -7.77
C GLY A 284 9.34 27.99 -7.29
N PHE A 285 8.73 26.81 -7.35
CA PHE A 285 9.32 25.56 -6.85
C PHE A 285 10.13 24.76 -7.89
N THR A 286 9.95 25.06 -9.18
CA THR A 286 10.62 24.36 -10.29
C THR A 286 11.12 25.35 -11.32
N SER A 287 12.12 24.98 -12.13
CA SER A 287 12.63 25.80 -13.24
C SER A 287 11.98 25.41 -14.57
N VAL A 288 12.11 26.28 -15.59
CA VAL A 288 11.65 25.98 -16.97
C VAL A 288 12.30 24.71 -17.54
N ILE A 289 13.53 24.41 -17.11
CA ILE A 289 14.28 23.20 -17.51
C ILE A 289 13.64 21.95 -16.89
N ASP A 290 13.20 22.03 -15.64
CA ASP A 290 12.55 20.91 -14.94
C ASP A 290 11.18 20.60 -15.56
N ILE A 291 10.40 21.62 -15.92
CA ILE A 291 9.14 21.47 -16.67
C ILE A 291 9.38 20.72 -17.98
N GLY A 292 10.41 21.14 -18.74
CA GLY A 292 10.75 20.50 -20.00
C GLY A 292 11.12 19.02 -19.82
N THR A 293 11.84 18.70 -18.75
CA THR A 293 12.29 17.33 -18.46
C THR A 293 11.12 16.44 -18.03
N ASP A 294 10.20 16.95 -17.20
CA ASP A 294 9.03 16.22 -16.72
C ASP A 294 8.02 15.95 -17.85
N VAL A 295 7.77 16.95 -18.70
CA VAL A 295 6.87 16.80 -19.85
C VAL A 295 7.46 15.82 -20.88
N VAL A 296 8.76 15.88 -21.16
CA VAL A 296 9.43 14.94 -22.08
C VAL A 296 9.39 13.51 -21.53
N ARG A 297 9.65 13.31 -20.24
CA ARG A 297 9.53 11.98 -19.61
C ARG A 297 8.12 11.43 -19.67
N ALA A 298 7.11 12.26 -19.41
CA ALA A 298 5.71 11.86 -19.49
C ALA A 298 5.31 11.47 -20.92
N ILE A 299 5.75 12.22 -21.94
CA ILE A 299 5.52 11.89 -23.36
C ILE A 299 6.16 10.54 -23.72
N LEU A 300 7.40 10.29 -23.28
CA LEU A 300 8.08 9.02 -23.54
C LEU A 300 7.37 7.83 -22.87
N ILE A 301 6.88 8.00 -21.64
CA ILE A 301 6.09 6.96 -20.94
C ILE A 301 4.78 6.69 -21.68
N ALA A 302 4.05 7.73 -22.09
CA ALA A 302 2.82 7.57 -22.85
C ALA A 302 3.06 6.88 -24.21
N ALA A 303 4.15 7.21 -24.89
CA ALA A 303 4.53 6.57 -26.15
C ALA A 303 4.86 5.07 -25.99
N VAL A 304 5.56 4.70 -24.92
CA VAL A 304 5.86 3.29 -24.60
C VAL A 304 4.57 2.53 -24.28
N ILE A 305 3.66 3.10 -23.48
CA ILE A 305 2.38 2.46 -23.15
C ILE A 305 1.54 2.25 -24.41
N LEU A 306 1.45 3.26 -25.29
CA LEU A 306 0.74 3.13 -26.57
C LEU A 306 1.40 2.08 -27.49
N MET A 307 2.72 1.96 -27.48
CA MET A 307 3.46 0.95 -28.25
C MET A 307 3.21 -0.47 -27.73
N MET A 308 3.05 -0.66 -26.41
CA MET A 308 2.74 -1.97 -25.81
C MET A 308 1.28 -2.39 -25.98
N LEU A 309 0.39 -1.43 -26.22
CA LEU A 309 -1.03 -1.66 -26.44
C LEU A 309 -1.39 -1.95 -27.91
N ASN A 310 -0.49 -1.61 -28.85
CA ASN A 310 -0.66 -1.79 -30.29
C ASN A 310 -0.23 -3.17 -30.78
#